data_AF-A0A3A4PRZ1-F1
#
_entry.id   AF-A0A3A4PRZ1-F1
#
_cell.length_a   1.000
_cell.length_b   1.000
_cell.length_c   1.000
_cell.angle_alpha   90.00
_cell.angle_beta   90.00
_cell.angle_gamma   90.00
#
_symmetry.space_group_name_H-M   'P 1'
#
loop_
_entity.id
_entity.type
_entity.pdbx_description
1 polymer ?
#
loop_
_entity_poly.entity_id
_entity_poly.type
_entity_poly.pdbx_seq_one_letter_code
_entity_poly.pdbx_strand_id
1 'polypeptide(L)'
;MGRNSSPKSNVWSNKPKKKRNKNDVQQEPQIINEPNRNSCGNEKEEVAQIPRSANPDWTAGRLAALIVLAIVCAVLVWNAYTPIDIFFTDLKYEVLAGDRFDPRSDATVEGNPLRIYHTFYPKGLGVHANSEVFLRFIPDGYSFFTAEIGVDHEAGEESSASVIFTVLSDGTLLYESPIMKSGMPPRQIYVHVKNRKTLTLKVTDAGDGNDSDHADWAMARFLAR
;
A
#
# COMPACT_ATOMS: atom_id res chain seq x y z
N MET A 1 -28.20 1.25 -54.05
CA MET A 1 -27.14 2.23 -53.73
C MET A 1 -26.40 1.73 -52.49
N GLY A 2 -25.08 1.78 -52.32
CA GLY A 2 -24.04 2.31 -53.21
C GLY A 2 -23.09 3.29 -52.52
N ARG A 3 -22.15 2.80 -51.69
CA ARG A 3 -20.74 3.25 -51.63
C ARG A 3 -19.90 2.46 -50.60
N ASN A 4 -18.76 1.97 -51.06
CA ASN A 4 -17.65 1.50 -50.21
C ASN A 4 -16.86 2.69 -49.65
N SER A 5 -16.16 2.50 -48.53
CA SER A 5 -14.72 2.82 -48.45
C SER A 5 -14.09 2.36 -47.13
N SER A 6 -13.20 1.38 -47.20
CA SER A 6 -12.21 1.07 -46.16
C SER A 6 -10.92 1.91 -46.37
N PRO A 7 -9.81 1.58 -45.71
CA PRO A 7 -9.26 2.33 -44.58
C PRO A 7 -8.18 3.36 -44.99
N LYS A 8 -7.72 4.20 -44.04
CA LYS A 8 -6.50 5.00 -44.19
C LYS A 8 -5.42 4.57 -43.19
N SER A 9 -4.19 4.54 -43.68
CA SER A 9 -3.01 3.98 -43.05
C SER A 9 -1.97 5.04 -42.64
N ASN A 10 -1.05 4.62 -41.77
CA ASN A 10 0.35 5.06 -41.60
C ASN A 10 0.73 6.55 -41.71
N VAL A 11 1.42 7.07 -40.69
CA VAL A 11 2.78 7.66 -40.83
C VAL A 11 3.58 7.45 -39.53
N TRP A 12 4.76 6.83 -39.64
CA TRP A 12 5.84 6.88 -38.64
C TRP A 12 6.65 8.18 -38.80
N SER A 13 7.17 8.76 -37.71
CA SER A 13 8.27 9.74 -37.80
C SER A 13 9.37 9.49 -36.76
N ASN A 14 10.54 9.09 -37.25
CA ASN A 14 11.75 8.88 -36.45
C ASN A 14 12.44 10.24 -36.16
N LYS A 15 12.94 10.44 -34.94
CA LYS A 15 13.96 11.47 -34.63
C LYS A 15 15.35 10.82 -34.52
N PRO A 16 16.40 11.34 -35.18
CA PRO A 16 17.71 10.70 -35.24
C PRO A 16 18.58 10.94 -33.99
N LYS A 17 19.35 9.91 -33.62
CA LYS A 17 20.38 9.97 -32.56
C LYS A 17 21.64 10.69 -33.07
N LYS A 18 22.17 11.68 -32.34
CA LYS A 18 23.51 12.23 -32.60
C LYS A 18 24.58 11.22 -32.16
N LYS A 19 25.37 10.71 -33.11
CA LYS A 19 26.71 10.15 -32.85
C LYS A 19 27.75 11.25 -33.09
N ARG A 20 28.78 11.34 -32.25
CA ARG A 20 30.04 12.03 -32.55
C ARG A 20 31.19 11.06 -32.27
N ASN A 21 32.23 11.08 -33.10
CA ASN A 21 33.15 9.96 -33.27
C ASN A 21 34.50 10.19 -32.57
N LYS A 22 35.28 9.11 -32.45
CA LYS A 22 36.63 9.04 -31.84
C LYS A 22 37.67 9.88 -32.59
N ASN A 23 38.71 10.36 -31.88
CA ASN A 23 40.14 10.04 -32.07
C ASN A 23 41.04 10.92 -31.16
N ASP A 24 42.37 10.72 -31.24
CA ASP A 24 43.47 11.37 -30.50
C ASP A 24 43.60 10.86 -29.04
N VAL A 25 44.44 9.88 -28.68
CA VAL A 25 45.83 9.48 -29.02
C VAL A 25 46.91 10.35 -28.36
N GLN A 26 47.44 9.79 -27.26
CA GLN A 26 48.77 9.89 -26.62
C GLN A 26 49.77 10.98 -27.10
N GLN A 27 50.40 11.68 -26.14
CA GLN A 27 51.79 11.39 -25.72
C GLN A 27 52.27 12.28 -24.54
N GLU A 28 53.16 11.73 -23.72
CA GLU A 28 53.97 12.42 -22.70
C GLU A 28 55.45 12.12 -23.03
N PRO A 29 56.38 13.10 -22.94
CA PRO A 29 57.61 12.81 -22.17
C PRO A 29 58.34 14.01 -21.51
N GLN A 30 58.80 13.78 -20.26
CA GLN A 30 60.17 13.97 -19.73
C GLN A 30 60.89 15.35 -19.71
N ILE A 31 61.10 15.85 -18.49
CA ILE A 31 62.34 16.36 -17.82
C ILE A 31 63.50 16.96 -18.66
N ILE A 32 63.82 18.25 -18.44
CA ILE A 32 65.14 18.91 -18.12
C ILE A 32 64.95 20.46 -18.09
N ASN A 33 65.74 21.35 -17.47
CA ASN A 33 66.90 21.30 -16.53
C ASN A 33 67.01 22.63 -15.72
N GLU A 34 67.80 22.66 -14.64
CA GLU A 34 68.27 23.88 -13.90
C GLU A 34 69.58 24.46 -14.49
N PRO A 35 69.90 25.77 -14.35
CA PRO A 35 70.54 26.35 -13.13
C PRO A 35 70.09 27.84 -12.85
N ASN A 36 70.59 28.65 -11.90
CA ASN A 36 71.76 28.61 -11.00
C ASN A 36 71.50 29.41 -9.69
N ARG A 37 72.40 29.24 -8.71
CA ARG A 37 72.42 29.77 -7.34
C ARG A 37 72.52 31.30 -7.24
N ASN A 38 71.97 31.89 -6.17
CA ASN A 38 72.73 32.52 -5.07
C ASN A 38 71.85 33.29 -4.07
N SER A 39 72.06 33.06 -2.76
CA SER A 39 72.20 34.08 -1.69
C SER A 39 71.76 33.51 -0.33
N CYS A 40 72.55 33.79 0.72
CA CYS A 40 72.33 33.31 2.09
C CYS A 40 71.06 33.88 2.75
N GLY A 41 70.38 33.03 3.51
CA GLY A 41 69.47 33.41 4.60
C GLY A 41 69.51 32.33 5.69
N ASN A 42 70.04 32.65 6.87
CA ASN A 42 70.04 31.74 8.02
C ASN A 42 68.67 31.78 8.71
N GLU A 43 67.70 31.07 8.17
CA GLU A 43 66.44 30.81 8.88
C GLU A 43 66.35 29.33 9.21
N LYS A 44 66.24 29.04 10.52
CA LYS A 44 65.89 27.71 10.99
C LYS A 44 64.41 27.53 10.72
N GLU A 45 64.05 26.91 9.60
CA GLU A 45 62.70 26.38 9.44
C GLU A 45 62.45 25.33 10.53
N GLU A 46 61.76 25.77 11.58
CA GLU A 46 61.11 24.88 12.52
C GLU A 46 60.00 24.17 11.74
N VAL A 47 60.33 22.99 11.19
CA VAL A 47 59.39 22.15 10.46
C VAL A 47 58.31 21.71 11.44
N ALA A 48 57.23 22.49 11.49
CA ALA A 48 56.04 22.18 12.27
C ALA A 48 55.55 20.80 11.84
N GLN A 49 55.74 19.82 12.73
CA GLN A 49 55.28 18.45 12.53
C GLN A 49 53.77 18.50 12.31
N ILE A 50 53.32 18.38 11.06
CA ILE A 50 51.90 18.17 10.75
C ILE A 50 51.50 16.92 11.54
N PRO A 51 50.58 17.02 12.52
CA PRO A 51 50.22 15.86 13.31
C PRO A 51 49.65 14.82 12.35
N ARG A 52 50.33 13.65 12.26
CA ARG A 52 49.81 12.50 11.53
C ARG A 52 48.36 12.33 11.95
N SER A 53 47.44 12.39 10.99
CA SER A 53 46.02 12.17 11.24
C SER A 53 45.89 10.88 12.04
N ALA A 54 45.40 10.99 13.28
CA ALA A 54 45.23 9.82 14.13
C ALA A 54 44.20 8.92 13.45
N ASN A 55 44.68 7.89 12.74
CA ASN A 55 43.82 6.83 12.24
C ASN A 55 43.05 6.30 13.46
N PRO A 56 41.71 6.29 13.43
CA PRO A 56 40.94 5.95 14.60
C PRO A 56 41.23 4.49 14.96
N ASP A 57 42.00 4.28 16.02
CA ASP A 57 42.33 2.95 16.49
C ASP A 57 41.04 2.22 16.87
N TRP A 58 40.67 1.26 16.01
CA TRP A 58 39.53 0.37 16.16
C TRP A 58 39.86 -0.69 17.21
N THR A 59 39.92 -0.27 18.46
CA THR A 59 40.06 -1.20 19.59
C THR A 59 38.89 -2.18 19.59
N ALA A 60 39.14 -3.43 20.00
CA ALA A 60 38.11 -4.47 20.03
C ALA A 60 36.85 -4.04 20.82
N GLY A 61 37.01 -3.21 21.86
CA GLY A 61 35.89 -2.62 22.62
C GLY A 61 35.04 -1.64 21.81
N ARG A 62 35.63 -0.82 20.92
CA ARG A 62 34.88 0.08 20.01
C ARG A 62 34.10 -0.71 18.97
N LEU A 63 34.70 -1.75 18.40
CA LEU A 63 34.03 -2.65 17.45
C LEU A 63 32.87 -3.41 18.12
N ALA A 64 33.10 -3.97 19.32
CA ALA A 64 32.06 -4.64 20.10
C ALA A 64 30.89 -3.70 20.43
N ALA A 65 31.17 -2.45 20.84
CA ALA A 65 30.14 -1.46 21.12
C ALA A 65 29.30 -1.11 19.87
N LEU A 66 29.92 -0.97 18.69
CA LEU A 66 29.18 -0.75 17.44
C LEU A 66 28.36 -1.97 16.99
N ILE A 67 28.87 -3.19 17.19
CA ILE A 67 28.11 -4.42 16.90
C ILE A 67 26.89 -4.54 17.83
N VAL A 68 27.08 -4.30 19.14
CA VAL A 68 25.96 -4.28 20.09
C VAL A 68 24.95 -3.18 19.73
N LEU A 69 25.41 -1.97 19.39
CA LEU A 69 24.53 -0.88 18.95
C LEU A 69 23.77 -1.25 17.67
N ALA A 70 24.43 -1.87 16.68
CA ALA A 70 23.78 -2.31 15.44
C ALA A 70 22.73 -3.41 15.70
N ILE A 71 23.01 -4.37 16.58
CA ILE A 71 22.05 -5.42 17.00
C ILE A 71 20.88 -4.79 17.76
N VAL A 72 21.13 -3.88 18.69
CA VAL A 72 20.09 -3.16 19.44
C VAL A 72 19.23 -2.34 18.48
N CYS A 73 19.83 -1.59 17.54
CA CYS A 73 19.08 -0.87 16.50
C CYS A 73 18.27 -1.82 15.61
N ALA A 74 18.80 -2.97 15.21
CA ALA A 74 18.05 -3.95 14.42
C ALA A 74 16.86 -4.53 15.19
N VAL A 75 17.04 -4.86 16.48
CA VAL A 75 15.96 -5.34 17.37
C VAL A 75 14.91 -4.26 17.63
N LEU A 76 15.33 -2.99 17.81
CA LEU A 76 14.43 -1.85 17.99
C LEU A 76 13.63 -1.57 16.71
N VAL A 77 14.28 -1.57 15.54
CA VAL A 77 13.61 -1.40 14.24
C VAL A 77 12.63 -2.55 13.99
N TRP A 78 13.01 -3.79 14.31
CA TRP A 78 12.14 -4.96 14.17
C TRP A 78 10.91 -4.89 15.09
N ASN A 79 11.08 -4.50 16.36
CA ASN A 79 9.96 -4.38 17.30
C ASN A 79 9.12 -3.11 17.09
N ALA A 80 9.67 -2.04 16.52
CA ALA A 80 8.93 -0.81 16.23
C ALA A 80 8.07 -0.90 14.95
N TYR A 81 8.31 -1.88 14.08
CA TYR A 81 7.58 -2.04 12.83
C TYR A 81 6.30 -2.86 13.02
N THR A 82 5.36 -2.35 13.83
CA THR A 82 3.96 -2.81 13.75
C THR A 82 3.41 -2.36 12.39
N PRO A 83 3.08 -3.27 11.45
CA PRO A 83 2.58 -2.83 10.15
C PRO A 83 1.20 -2.21 10.36
N ILE A 84 1.00 -1.04 9.75
CA ILE A 84 -0.24 -0.26 9.87
C ILE A 84 -1.37 -1.03 9.20
N ASP A 85 -2.50 -1.23 9.88
CA ASP A 85 -3.69 -1.85 9.30
C ASP A 85 -4.11 -1.09 8.01
N ILE A 86 -4.34 -1.79 6.89
CA ILE A 86 -4.77 -1.16 5.62
C ILE A 86 -6.29 -1.30 5.47
N PHE A 87 -7.02 -0.19 5.36
CA PHE A 87 -8.46 -0.24 5.09
C PHE A 87 -8.75 -0.76 3.68
N PHE A 88 -9.84 -1.53 3.55
CA PHE A 88 -10.32 -2.04 2.28
C PHE A 88 -10.63 -0.89 1.29
N THR A 89 -11.17 0.22 1.79
CA THR A 89 -11.51 1.40 0.98
C THR A 89 -10.31 2.22 0.51
N ASP A 90 -9.12 2.01 1.09
CA ASP A 90 -7.87 2.61 0.61
C ASP A 90 -7.22 1.77 -0.53
N LEU A 91 -7.76 0.58 -0.81
CA LEU A 91 -7.31 -0.31 -1.87
C LEU A 91 -8.19 -0.20 -3.12
N LYS A 92 -7.60 -0.50 -4.28
CA LYS A 92 -8.35 -0.57 -5.53
C LYS A 92 -9.11 -1.89 -5.64
N TYR A 93 -10.41 -1.83 -5.41
CA TYR A 93 -11.36 -2.91 -5.67
C TYR A 93 -12.12 -2.71 -7.00
N GLU A 94 -12.83 -3.76 -7.43
CA GLU A 94 -13.71 -3.82 -8.59
C GLU A 94 -15.12 -4.20 -8.11
N VAL A 95 -16.18 -3.58 -8.63
CA VAL A 95 -17.56 -3.97 -8.33
C VAL A 95 -17.97 -5.01 -9.37
N LEU A 96 -18.27 -6.24 -8.92
CA LEU A 96 -18.69 -7.35 -9.80
C LEU A 96 -20.21 -7.42 -9.93
N ALA A 97 -20.92 -7.10 -8.86
CA ALA A 97 -22.37 -6.94 -8.84
C ALA A 97 -22.76 -5.79 -7.92
N GLY A 98 -23.72 -4.99 -8.39
CA GLY A 98 -24.48 -4.01 -7.63
C GLY A 98 -25.78 -3.82 -8.38
N ASP A 99 -26.90 -3.83 -7.65
CA ASP A 99 -28.22 -3.67 -8.25
C ASP A 99 -28.60 -2.19 -8.38
N ARG A 100 -29.18 -1.62 -7.31
CA ARG A 100 -29.77 -0.27 -7.33
C ARG A 100 -28.77 0.86 -7.11
N PHE A 101 -27.63 0.57 -6.47
CA PHE A 101 -26.64 1.56 -6.07
C PHE A 101 -25.21 1.03 -6.16
N ASP A 102 -24.28 1.90 -6.53
CA ASP A 102 -22.84 1.63 -6.46
C ASP A 102 -22.32 1.64 -5.00
N PRO A 103 -21.48 0.68 -4.59
CA PRO A 103 -20.75 0.70 -3.32
C PRO A 103 -19.98 2.00 -3.07
N ARG A 104 -20.05 2.53 -1.85
CA ARG A 104 -19.40 3.79 -1.46
C ARG A 104 -18.36 3.60 -0.38
N SER A 105 -17.18 4.18 -0.61
CA SER A 105 -16.10 4.24 0.38
C SER A 105 -16.39 5.29 1.44
N ASP A 106 -16.27 4.89 2.69
CA ASP A 106 -16.30 5.72 3.90
C ASP A 106 -17.60 6.54 4.09
N ALA A 107 -18.67 6.09 3.44
CA ALA A 107 -20.03 6.60 3.54
C ALA A 107 -21.02 5.46 3.26
N THR A 108 -22.26 5.60 3.74
CA THR A 108 -23.36 4.68 3.42
C THR A 108 -23.66 4.68 1.92
N VAL A 109 -24.52 3.76 1.48
CA VAL A 109 -24.91 3.67 0.07
C VAL A 109 -25.69 4.89 -0.42
N GLU A 110 -26.44 5.58 0.46
CA GLU A 110 -27.03 6.89 0.13
C GLU A 110 -26.05 8.07 0.26
N GLY A 111 -24.93 7.90 0.97
CA GLY A 111 -23.86 8.89 1.14
C GLY A 111 -23.84 9.60 2.49
N ASN A 112 -24.54 9.06 3.47
CA ASN A 112 -24.53 9.50 4.86
C ASN A 112 -23.28 8.94 5.59
N PRO A 113 -22.98 9.38 6.83
CA PRO A 113 -21.95 8.74 7.65
C PRO A 113 -22.35 7.31 8.04
N LEU A 114 -21.45 6.34 7.80
CA LEU A 114 -21.62 4.92 8.15
C LEU A 114 -22.07 4.73 9.61
N ARG A 115 -23.15 3.99 9.84
CA ARG A 115 -23.69 3.77 11.19
C ARG A 115 -24.47 2.46 11.30
N ILE A 116 -23.89 1.49 12.00
CA ILE A 116 -24.63 0.28 12.40
C ILE A 116 -25.25 0.49 13.78
N TYR A 117 -26.57 0.36 13.89
CA TYR A 117 -27.35 0.56 15.12
C TYR A 117 -27.13 1.95 15.77
N HIS A 118 -26.33 2.05 16.83
CA HIS A 118 -25.96 3.32 17.50
C HIS A 118 -24.47 3.67 17.38
N THR A 119 -23.68 2.89 16.63
CA THR A 119 -22.23 3.10 16.46
C THR A 119 -21.93 3.76 15.12
N PHE A 120 -21.28 4.92 15.14
CA PHE A 120 -20.79 5.61 13.94
C PHE A 120 -19.38 5.15 13.57
N TYR A 121 -19.08 5.07 12.28
CA TYR A 121 -17.77 4.64 11.78
C TYR A 121 -17.15 5.66 10.81
N PRO A 122 -15.86 6.00 10.96
CA PRO A 122 -15.17 6.96 10.10
C PRO A 122 -14.63 6.35 8.79
N LYS A 123 -14.64 5.02 8.67
CA LYS A 123 -14.08 4.23 7.56
C LYS A 123 -14.91 2.96 7.39
N GLY A 124 -15.04 2.48 6.16
CA GLY A 124 -15.80 1.27 5.84
C GLY A 124 -16.45 1.35 4.45
N LEU A 125 -17.11 0.28 4.01
CA LEU A 125 -17.74 0.23 2.70
C LEU A 125 -19.26 0.07 2.86
N GLY A 126 -20.03 1.10 2.48
CA GLY A 126 -21.49 1.04 2.42
C GLY A 126 -21.95 0.43 1.09
N VAL A 127 -22.89 -0.51 1.16
CA VAL A 127 -23.45 -1.23 0.01
C VAL A 127 -24.96 -1.40 0.13
N HIS A 128 -25.61 -1.86 -0.94
CA HIS A 128 -27.00 -2.33 -0.94
C HIS A 128 -27.01 -3.80 -1.41
N ALA A 129 -27.90 -4.65 -0.88
CA ALA A 129 -28.03 -6.02 -1.39
C ALA A 129 -28.74 -6.04 -2.77
N ASN A 130 -28.52 -7.00 -3.66
CA ASN A 130 -27.39 -7.92 -3.68
C ASN A 130 -26.15 -7.17 -4.21
N SER A 131 -25.01 -7.32 -3.55
CA SER A 131 -23.74 -6.71 -3.98
C SER A 131 -22.57 -7.68 -3.89
N GLU A 132 -21.60 -7.53 -4.78
CA GLU A 132 -20.35 -8.29 -4.81
C GLU A 132 -19.18 -7.39 -5.19
N VAL A 133 -18.23 -7.22 -4.27
CA VAL A 133 -17.08 -6.32 -4.40
C VAL A 133 -15.78 -7.12 -4.28
N PHE A 134 -14.91 -7.00 -5.27
CA PHE A 134 -13.75 -7.85 -5.48
C PHE A 134 -12.44 -7.09 -5.39
N LEU A 135 -11.57 -7.54 -4.49
CA LEU A 135 -10.18 -7.11 -4.41
C LEU A 135 -9.30 -8.14 -5.13
N ARG A 136 -8.68 -7.70 -6.23
CA ARG A 136 -7.81 -8.53 -7.08
C ARG A 136 -6.50 -8.95 -6.42
N PHE A 137 -5.99 -8.14 -5.50
CA PHE A 137 -4.72 -8.35 -4.81
C PHE A 137 -4.86 -7.98 -3.33
N ILE A 138 -4.87 -8.97 -2.45
CA ILE A 138 -4.63 -8.78 -1.02
C ILE A 138 -3.16 -8.35 -0.86
N PRO A 139 -2.85 -7.28 -0.08
CA PRO A 139 -1.46 -6.87 0.12
C PRO A 139 -0.63 -7.94 0.82
N ASP A 140 0.66 -8.03 0.47
CA ASP A 140 1.60 -8.94 1.13
C ASP A 140 1.83 -8.58 2.60
N GLY A 141 2.06 -9.59 3.44
CA GLY A 141 2.30 -9.42 4.88
C GLY A 141 1.03 -9.40 5.75
N TYR A 142 -0.16 -9.56 5.17
CA TYR A 142 -1.43 -9.55 5.91
C TYR A 142 -1.95 -10.97 6.18
N SER A 143 -2.27 -11.24 7.45
CA SER A 143 -2.77 -12.54 7.93
C SER A 143 -4.29 -12.60 8.00
N PHE A 144 -4.95 -11.45 8.23
CA PHE A 144 -6.39 -11.37 8.49
C PHE A 144 -7.07 -10.23 7.74
N PHE A 145 -8.34 -10.45 7.39
CA PHE A 145 -9.33 -9.41 7.10
C PHE A 145 -10.28 -9.29 8.30
N THR A 146 -10.65 -8.08 8.68
CA THR A 146 -11.54 -7.80 9.80
C THR A 146 -12.51 -6.68 9.44
N ALA A 147 -13.75 -6.75 9.94
CA ALA A 147 -14.77 -5.72 9.78
C ALA A 147 -15.80 -5.81 10.93
N GLU A 148 -16.57 -4.75 11.14
CA GLU A 148 -17.84 -4.79 11.86
C GLU A 148 -18.95 -4.76 10.81
N ILE A 149 -19.81 -5.78 10.79
CA ILE A 149 -20.86 -5.94 9.77
C ILE A 149 -22.25 -5.74 10.36
N GLY A 150 -23.17 -5.20 9.56
CA GLY A 150 -24.58 -5.05 9.92
C GLY A 150 -25.37 -4.23 8.91
N VAL A 151 -26.69 -4.23 9.06
CA VAL A 151 -27.59 -3.31 8.34
C VAL A 151 -27.29 -1.89 8.81
N ASP A 152 -27.16 -0.95 7.86
CA ASP A 152 -26.96 0.46 8.18
C ASP A 152 -28.25 1.08 8.75
N HIS A 153 -28.10 1.97 9.72
CA HIS A 153 -29.19 2.62 10.42
C HIS A 153 -30.06 3.51 9.53
N GLU A 154 -29.57 3.96 8.36
CA GLU A 154 -30.37 4.74 7.40
C GLU A 154 -31.54 3.94 6.79
N ALA A 155 -31.46 2.60 6.79
CA ALA A 155 -32.59 1.74 6.45
C ALA A 155 -33.79 1.93 7.40
N GLY A 156 -33.57 2.49 8.60
CA GLY A 156 -34.55 2.67 9.67
C GLY A 156 -34.69 1.43 10.55
N GLU A 157 -34.75 1.61 11.87
CA GLU A 157 -34.70 0.51 12.87
C GLU A 157 -35.85 -0.50 12.75
N GLU A 158 -37.02 -0.07 12.26
CA GLU A 158 -38.22 -0.89 12.08
C GLU A 158 -38.42 -1.39 10.63
N SER A 159 -37.39 -1.29 9.78
CA SER A 159 -37.47 -1.78 8.40
C SER A 159 -37.39 -3.30 8.30
N SER A 160 -37.86 -3.83 7.16
CA SER A 160 -37.75 -5.25 6.81
C SER A 160 -36.33 -5.70 6.45
N ALA A 161 -35.35 -4.79 6.44
CA ALA A 161 -34.00 -5.04 5.93
C ALA A 161 -33.34 -6.27 6.58
N SER A 162 -32.78 -7.14 5.74
CA SER A 162 -32.55 -8.56 6.00
C SER A 162 -31.42 -9.07 5.09
N VAL A 163 -30.20 -9.13 5.63
CA VAL A 163 -29.01 -9.41 4.81
C VAL A 163 -28.13 -10.54 5.35
N ILE A 164 -27.40 -11.20 4.45
CA ILE A 164 -26.32 -12.14 4.77
C ILE A 164 -25.02 -11.59 4.20
N PHE A 165 -23.99 -11.52 5.04
CA PHE A 165 -22.63 -11.12 4.66
C PHE A 165 -21.78 -12.37 4.41
N THR A 166 -21.09 -12.38 3.27
CA THR A 166 -20.21 -13.47 2.86
C THR A 166 -18.82 -12.93 2.51
N VAL A 167 -17.77 -13.55 3.05
CA VAL A 167 -16.39 -13.30 2.65
C VAL A 167 -15.87 -14.54 1.93
N LEU A 168 -15.50 -14.36 0.65
CA LEU A 168 -14.83 -15.39 -0.14
C LEU A 168 -13.40 -14.98 -0.47
N SER A 169 -12.55 -15.96 -0.77
CA SER A 169 -11.17 -15.72 -1.15
C SER A 169 -10.66 -16.86 -2.04
N ASP A 170 -10.14 -16.51 -3.21
CA ASP A 170 -9.69 -17.45 -4.24
C ASP A 170 -10.79 -18.47 -4.59
N GLY A 171 -12.05 -18.01 -4.68
CA GLY A 171 -13.25 -18.82 -4.90
C GLY A 171 -13.70 -19.69 -3.71
N THR A 172 -12.99 -19.67 -2.59
CA THR A 172 -13.34 -20.42 -1.36
C THR A 172 -14.17 -19.56 -0.42
N LEU A 173 -15.29 -20.08 0.09
CA LEU A 173 -16.01 -19.47 1.21
C LEU A 173 -15.14 -19.47 2.48
N LEU A 174 -14.90 -18.31 3.08
CA LEU A 174 -14.16 -18.17 4.34
C LEU A 174 -15.05 -17.79 5.53
N TYR A 175 -16.10 -17.02 5.29
CA TYR A 175 -17.05 -16.58 6.31
C TYR A 175 -18.43 -16.36 5.71
N GLU A 176 -19.47 -16.71 6.47
CA GLU A 176 -20.86 -16.37 6.21
C GLU A 176 -21.51 -15.94 7.54
N SER A 177 -22.31 -14.88 7.53
CA SER A 177 -23.06 -14.44 8.71
C SER A 177 -24.38 -15.21 8.85
N PRO A 178 -24.96 -15.28 10.07
CA PRO A 178 -26.41 -15.40 10.19
C PRO A 178 -27.12 -14.26 9.45
N ILE A 179 -28.44 -14.37 9.27
CA ILE A 179 -29.25 -13.25 8.80
C ILE A 179 -29.11 -12.08 9.80
N MET A 180 -28.58 -10.97 9.32
CA MET A 180 -28.49 -9.69 10.02
C MET A 180 -29.73 -8.87 9.64
N LYS A 181 -30.37 -8.23 10.62
CA LYS A 181 -31.54 -7.38 10.39
C LYS A 181 -31.32 -5.96 10.87
N SER A 182 -32.19 -5.04 10.46
CA SER A 182 -32.22 -3.70 11.07
C SER A 182 -32.39 -3.77 12.59
N GLY A 183 -31.86 -2.76 13.28
CA GLY A 183 -31.83 -2.69 14.74
C GLY A 183 -30.88 -3.68 15.44
N MET A 184 -30.25 -4.62 14.73
CA MET A 184 -29.23 -5.50 15.33
C MET A 184 -27.91 -4.74 15.59
N PRO A 185 -27.22 -5.01 16.71
CA PRO A 185 -25.90 -4.42 16.96
C PRO A 185 -24.86 -4.94 15.96
N PRO A 186 -23.79 -4.17 15.70
CA PRO A 186 -22.71 -4.57 14.80
C PRO A 186 -22.05 -5.88 15.23
N ARG A 187 -21.71 -6.71 14.25
CA ARG A 187 -21.02 -7.98 14.46
C ARG A 187 -19.57 -7.88 14.01
N GLN A 188 -18.63 -7.99 14.93
CA GLN A 188 -17.21 -8.13 14.58
C GLN A 188 -16.96 -9.47 13.87
N ILE A 189 -16.26 -9.43 12.74
CA ILE A 189 -15.75 -10.62 12.03
C ILE A 189 -14.22 -10.58 11.96
N TYR A 190 -13.60 -11.76 11.92
CA TYR A 190 -12.15 -11.94 11.87
C TYR A 190 -11.84 -13.15 10.98
N VAL A 191 -11.28 -12.92 9.80
CA VAL A 191 -11.18 -13.92 8.72
C VAL A 191 -9.71 -14.13 8.35
N HIS A 192 -9.23 -15.37 8.45
CA HIS A 192 -7.86 -15.72 8.03
C HIS A 192 -7.71 -15.61 6.50
N VAL A 193 -6.83 -14.72 6.03
CA VAL A 193 -6.52 -14.51 4.60
C VAL A 193 -5.05 -14.76 4.25
N LYS A 194 -4.26 -15.26 5.20
CA LYS A 194 -2.84 -15.61 4.97
C LYS A 194 -2.68 -16.54 3.77
N ASN A 195 -1.73 -16.22 2.88
CA ASN A 195 -1.43 -16.93 1.63
C ASN A 195 -2.56 -16.92 0.58
N ARG A 196 -3.59 -16.09 0.75
CA ARG A 196 -4.63 -15.85 -0.27
C ARG A 196 -4.23 -14.72 -1.22
N LYS A 197 -4.84 -14.68 -2.41
CA LYS A 197 -4.54 -13.63 -3.42
C LYS A 197 -5.68 -12.64 -3.59
N THR A 198 -6.91 -13.12 -3.55
CA THR A 198 -8.12 -12.35 -3.85
C THR A 198 -9.07 -12.32 -2.66
N LEU A 199 -9.88 -11.27 -2.54
CA LEU A 199 -10.98 -11.20 -1.57
C LEU A 199 -12.26 -10.78 -2.29
N THR A 200 -13.37 -11.42 -1.98
CA THR A 200 -14.71 -10.99 -2.37
C THR A 200 -15.51 -10.70 -1.11
N LEU A 201 -16.02 -9.47 -1.01
CA LEU A 201 -17.03 -9.06 -0.05
C LEU A 201 -18.38 -9.11 -0.74
N LYS A 202 -19.30 -9.94 -0.25
CA LYS A 202 -20.62 -10.14 -0.86
C LYS A 202 -21.72 -9.95 0.19
N VAL A 203 -22.80 -9.28 -0.19
CA VAL A 203 -24.01 -9.15 0.62
C VAL A 203 -25.21 -9.61 -0.19
N THR A 204 -26.05 -10.46 0.40
CA THR A 204 -27.30 -10.95 -0.23
C THR A 204 -28.53 -10.66 0.61
N ASP A 205 -29.67 -10.56 -0.06
CA ASP A 205 -31.02 -10.19 0.43
C ASP A 205 -31.74 -11.21 1.34
N ALA A 206 -30.97 -12.11 1.97
CA ALA A 206 -31.40 -13.24 2.80
C ALA A 206 -32.56 -14.13 2.26
N GLY A 207 -33.00 -13.94 1.01
CA GLY A 207 -34.14 -14.62 0.40
C GLY A 207 -35.51 -13.95 0.60
N ASP A 208 -35.62 -12.79 1.26
CA ASP A 208 -36.88 -12.01 1.35
C ASP A 208 -36.95 -10.78 0.40
N GLY A 209 -35.85 -10.49 -0.30
CA GLY A 209 -35.77 -9.45 -1.34
C GLY A 209 -35.20 -8.14 -0.81
N ASN A 210 -34.57 -7.36 -1.68
CA ASN A 210 -33.60 -6.33 -1.27
C ASN A 210 -34.18 -4.96 -0.84
N ASP A 211 -35.45 -4.89 -0.43
CA ASP A 211 -36.08 -3.63 -0.06
C ASP A 211 -35.49 -3.07 1.26
N SER A 212 -34.80 -1.93 1.15
CA SER A 212 -34.07 -1.25 2.24
C SER A 212 -32.82 -1.97 2.76
N ASP A 213 -32.25 -2.92 2.01
CA ASP A 213 -31.06 -3.69 2.40
C ASP A 213 -29.74 -2.89 2.29
N HIS A 214 -29.67 -1.77 3.00
CA HIS A 214 -28.48 -0.94 3.13
C HIS A 214 -27.60 -1.58 4.19
N ALA A 215 -26.34 -1.85 3.84
CA ALA A 215 -25.48 -2.72 4.62
C ALA A 215 -24.04 -2.23 4.63
N ASP A 216 -23.39 -2.33 5.79
CA ASP A 216 -22.07 -1.76 6.03
C ASP A 216 -21.02 -2.86 6.29
N TRP A 217 -19.89 -2.75 5.60
CA TRP A 217 -18.62 -3.34 6.03
C TRP A 217 -17.81 -2.28 6.79
N ALA A 218 -18.28 -1.94 7.99
CA ALA A 218 -17.68 -0.90 8.81
C ALA A 218 -16.26 -1.28 9.27
N MET A 219 -15.36 -0.30 9.26
CA MET A 219 -13.95 -0.44 9.67
C MET A 219 -13.18 -1.59 8.98
N ALA A 220 -13.65 -2.01 7.79
CA ALA A 220 -13.13 -3.12 7.01
C ALA A 220 -11.65 -2.91 6.65
N ARG A 221 -10.77 -3.79 7.12
CA ARG A 221 -9.31 -3.65 6.96
C ARG A 221 -8.56 -4.96 7.06
N PHE A 222 -7.32 -4.94 6.58
CA PHE A 222 -6.37 -6.03 6.69
C PHE A 222 -5.42 -5.82 7.89
N LEU A 223 -5.11 -6.89 8.61
CA LEU A 223 -4.20 -6.91 9.76
C LEU A 223 -2.97 -7.79 9.49
N ALA A 224 -1.78 -7.31 9.86
CA ALA A 224 -0.49 -7.93 9.52
C ALA A 224 0.07 -8.95 10.53
N ARG A 225 -0.70 -9.23 11.58
CA ARG A 225 -0.39 -10.12 12.70
C ARG A 225 -1.07 -11.46 12.47
#